data_AF-A0A497LV76-F1
#
_entry.id   AF-A0A497LV76-F1
#
_cell.length_a   1.000
_cell.length_b   1.000
_cell.length_c   1.000
_cell.angle_alpha   90.00
_cell.angle_beta   90.00
_cell.angle_gamma   90.00
#
_symmetry.space_group_name_H-M   'P 1'
#
loop_
_entity.id
_entity.type
_entity.pdbx_description
1 polymer ?
#
loop_
_entity_poly.entity_id
_entity_poly.type
_entity_poly.pdbx_seq_one_letter_code
_entity_poly.pdbx_strand_id
1 'polypeptide(L)' 'MKEKKTYIGKCIDCGGELELYEMDFEKRRKILRCKDCGLFHFYKLNFWGKWKLVRVGRVSDLWRK' A
#
# COMPACT_ATOMS: atom_id res chain seq x y z
N MET A 1 3.36 -25.49 -3.53
CA MET A 1 2.81 -24.46 -4.46
C MET A 1 3.14 -23.09 -3.89
N LYS A 2 3.83 -22.26 -4.68
CA LYS A 2 4.46 -21.00 -4.25
C LYS A 2 3.41 -19.94 -3.85
N GLU A 3 3.41 -19.65 -2.55
CA GLU A 3 3.31 -18.34 -1.91
C GLU A 3 2.18 -17.41 -2.37
N LYS A 4 1.20 -17.26 -1.48
CA LYS A 4 0.09 -16.30 -1.53
C LYS A 4 0.62 -14.87 -1.67
N LYS A 5 0.94 -14.46 -2.88
CA LYS A 5 1.14 -13.05 -3.22
C LYS A 5 -0.20 -12.36 -2.96
N THR A 6 -0.26 -11.65 -1.83
CA THR A 6 -1.45 -10.96 -1.37
C THR A 6 -1.59 -9.71 -2.24
N TYR A 7 -2.09 -9.90 -3.47
CA TYR A 7 -2.40 -8.82 -4.38
C TYR A 7 -3.77 -8.26 -4.00
N ILE A 8 -3.80 -7.01 -3.54
CA ILE A 8 -5.00 -6.43 -2.89
C ILE A 8 -5.55 -5.23 -3.67
N GLY A 9 -5.14 -5.05 -4.92
CA GLY A 9 -5.75 -4.04 -5.79
C GLY A 9 -4.94 -3.62 -7.00
N LYS A 10 -5.43 -2.58 -7.66
CA LYS A 10 -4.78 -1.90 -8.78
C LYS A 10 -4.29 -0.53 -8.36
N CYS A 11 -3.16 -0.11 -8.91
CA CYS A 11 -2.61 1.21 -8.71
C CYS A 11 -3.56 2.25 -9.29
N ILE A 12 -3.90 3.27 -8.49
CA ILE A 12 -4.76 4.37 -8.95
C ILE A 12 -4.14 5.23 -10.07
N ASP A 13 -2.81 5.19 -10.20
CA ASP A 13 -2.07 6.02 -11.14
C ASP A 13 -1.88 5.30 -12.48
N CYS A 14 -1.19 4.15 -12.49
CA CYS A 14 -0.89 3.41 -13.71
C CYS A 14 -1.81 2.20 -13.98
N GLY A 15 -2.73 1.87 -13.07
CA GLY A 15 -3.58 0.67 -13.18
C GLY A 15 -2.85 -0.66 -12.92
N GLY A 16 -1.53 -0.63 -12.69
CA GLY A 16 -0.68 -1.79 -12.44
C GLY A 16 -0.99 -2.54 -11.14
N GLU A 17 -0.40 -3.71 -10.95
CA GLU A 17 -0.70 -4.57 -9.81
C GLU A 17 -0.06 -4.04 -8.51
N LEU A 18 -0.85 -4.03 -7.43
CA LEU A 18 -0.37 -3.66 -6.10
C LEU A 18 0.01 -4.91 -5.29
N GLU A 19 1.28 -4.95 -4.87
CA GLU A 19 1.81 -5.95 -3.96
C GLU A 19 1.83 -5.44 -2.53
N LEU A 20 1.56 -6.33 -1.56
CA LEU A 20 1.70 -6.01 -0.15
C LEU A 20 3.18 -5.80 0.18
N TYR A 21 3.55 -4.57 0.55
CA TYR A 21 4.92 -4.22 0.92
C TYR A 21 5.11 -4.36 2.43
N GLU A 22 4.24 -3.71 3.22
CA GLU A 22 4.30 -3.74 4.67
C GLU A 22 2.87 -3.69 5.24
N MET A 23 2.63 -4.40 6.33
CA MET A 23 1.36 -4.31 7.06
C MET A 23 1.65 -4.37 8.55
N ASP A 24 1.33 -3.28 9.24
CA ASP A 24 1.54 -3.09 10.66
C ASP A 24 0.17 -2.93 11.33
N PHE A 25 -0.29 -3.99 11.99
CA PHE A 25 -1.58 -3.99 12.68
C PHE A 25 -1.55 -3.14 13.95
N GLU A 26 -0.43 -3.07 14.65
CA GLU A 26 -0.26 -2.25 15.85
C GLU A 26 -0.40 -0.76 15.51
N LYS A 27 0.28 -0.32 14.46
CA LYS A 27 0.19 1.06 13.94
C LYS A 27 -1.03 1.29 13.06
N ARG A 28 -1.84 0.27 12.78
CA ARG A 28 -3.00 0.32 11.89
C ARG A 28 -2.65 0.83 10.50
N ARG A 29 -1.49 0.45 9.96
CA ARG A 29 -0.96 0.87 8.66
C ARG A 29 -0.81 -0.32 7.73
N LYS A 30 -1.11 -0.09 6.47
CA LYS A 30 -0.91 -1.06 5.40
C LYS A 30 -0.35 -0.33 4.20
N ILE A 31 0.76 -0.80 3.69
CA ILE A 31 1.49 -0.21 2.58
C ILE A 31 1.45 -1.22 1.45
N LEU A 32 0.88 -0.81 0.33
CA LEU A 32 0.98 -1.54 -0.92
C LEU A 32 1.97 -0.84 -1.84
N ARG A 33 2.73 -1.59 -2.63
CA ARG A 33 3.65 -1.06 -3.64
C ARG A 33 3.19 -1.53 -5.02
N CYS A 34 3.12 -0.61 -5.97
CA CYS A 34 2.88 -0.96 -7.36
C CYS A 34 4.14 -1.54 -8.00
N LYS A 35 4.00 -2.68 -8.70
CA LYS A 35 5.12 -3.31 -9.43
C LYS A 35 5.53 -2.52 -10.68
N ASP A 36 4.57 -1.86 -11.32
CA ASP A 36 4.80 -1.15 -12.59
C ASP A 36 5.40 0.25 -12.37
N CYS A 37 4.76 1.11 -11.57
CA CYS A 37 5.20 2.49 -11.37
C CYS A 37 6.08 2.71 -10.12
N GLY A 38 6.15 1.71 -9.23
CA GLY A 38 6.92 1.81 -7.98
C GLY A 38 6.31 2.75 -6.92
N LEU A 39 5.09 3.27 -7.12
CA LEU A 39 4.39 4.07 -6.13
C LEU A 39 3.95 3.23 -4.93
N PHE A 40 3.91 3.88 -3.77
CA PHE A 40 3.44 3.28 -2.53
C PHE A 40 2.08 3.85 -2.13
N HIS A 41 1.13 2.97 -1.90
CA HIS A 41 -0.24 3.25 -1.49
C HIS A 41 -0.36 2.97 0.00
N PHE A 42 -0.53 4.05 0.77
CA PHE A 42 -0.65 4.01 2.22
C PHE A 42 -2.11 3.92 2.60
N TYR A 43 -2.48 2.80 3.19
CA TYR A 43 -3.77 2.56 3.79
C TYR A 43 -3.65 2.66 5.31
N LYS A 44 -4.66 3.25 5.95
CA LYS A 44 -4.79 3.29 7.40
C LYS A 44 -6.09 2.61 7.80
N LEU A 45 -6.03 1.74 8.79
CA LEU A 45 -7.21 1.13 9.39
C LEU A 45 -7.92 2.21 10.22
N ASN A 46 -9.13 2.55 9.83
CA ASN A 46 -9.96 3.46 10.61
C ASN A 46 -10.67 2.69 11.74
N PHE A 47 -11.31 3.44 12.66
CA PHE A 47 -11.90 2.86 13.88
C PHE A 47 -13.03 1.85 13.60
N TRP A 48 -13.59 1.86 12.40
CA TRP A 48 -14.58 0.88 11.90
C TRP A 48 -13.97 -0.36 11.25
N GLY A 49 -12.65 -0.56 11.33
CA GLY A 49 -11.99 -1.74 10.78
C GLY A 49 -11.88 -1.75 9.24
N LYS A 50 -12.07 -0.60 8.58
CA LYS A 50 -11.89 -0.48 7.12
C LYS A 50 -10.52 0.12 6.78
N TRP A 51 -9.88 -0.42 5.75
CA TRP A 51 -8.64 0.16 5.21
C TRP A 51 -8.99 1.34 4.31
N LYS A 52 -8.62 2.55 4.72
CA LYS A 52 -8.80 3.76 3.90
C LYS A 52 -7.47 4.18 3.31
N LEU A 53 -7.43 4.38 1.99
CA LEU A 53 -6.27 4.98 1.33
C LEU A 53 -6.11 6.41 1.85
N VAL A 54 -4.95 6.72 2.42
CA VAL A 54 -4.63 8.02 3.00
C VAL A 54 -3.72 8.81 2.07
N ARG A 55 -2.74 8.15 1.46
CA ARG A 55 -1.74 8.79 0.61
C ARG A 55 -1.20 7.82 -0.43
N VAL A 56 -0.84 8.35 -1.58
CA VAL A 56 -0.07 7.66 -2.61
C VAL A 56 1.16 8.50 -2.88
N GLY A 57 2.34 7.88 -2.93
CA GLY A 57 3.59 8.59 -3.19
C GLY A 57 4.78 7.65 -3.20
N ARG A 58 5.94 8.16 -3.58
CA ARG A 58 7.18 7.40 -3.43
C ARG A 58 7.63 7.47 -1.98
N VAL A 59 8.24 6.40 -1.47
CA VAL A 59 8.81 6.40 -0.13
C VAL A 59 9.81 7.55 0.03
N SER A 60 10.60 7.85 -0.99
CA SER A 60 11.53 9.00 -1.01
C SER A 60 10.87 10.35 -0.72
N ASP A 61 9.61 10.56 -1.09
CA ASP A 61 8.86 11.79 -0.84
C ASP A 61 8.30 11.86 0.59
N LEU A 62 8.22 10.73 1.29
CA LEU A 62 7.68 10.64 2.65
C LEU A 62 8.72 10.88 3.74
N TRP A 63 9.99 10.64 3.45
CA TRP A 63 11.11 10.91 4.37
C TRP A 63 11.77 12.28 4.12
N ARG A 64 11.26 13.07 3.17
CA ARG A 64 11.74 14.43 2.94
C ARG A 64 11.10 15.42 3.94
N LYS A 65 11.89 15.71 4.97
CA LYS A 65 11.84 16.80 5.96
C LYS A 65 10.81 16.73 7.08
#